data_AF-A0A1I7TZL9-F1
#
_entry.id   AF-A0A1I7TZL9-F1
#
_cell.length_a   1.000
_cell.length_b   1.000
_cell.length_c   1.000
_cell.angle_alpha   90.00
_cell.angle_beta   90.00
_cell.angle_gamma   90.00
#
_symmetry.space_group_name_H-M   'P 1'
#
loop_
_entity.id
_entity.type
_entity.pdbx_description
1 polymer ?
#
loop_
_entity_poly.entity_id
_entity_poly.type
_entity_poly.pdbx_seq_one_letter_code
_entity_poly.pdbx_strand_id
1 'polypeptide(L)'
;MHRSLNQAYCKKQLVFGDSSECDTFKNSRYSCENPTKISSGIPLFSKFCVDNQPFFAPVGGIASIMFNDYFKLTLNDEVISWTEEGVIVDKLRETFFQPDDDHLCDAREFQHTVKPIGWKQHICEMGGYRNISFIKWLEPSTNKNFKKLYRILDVSKHNGLKKGVYRLYTDNVYNPHVVPLENYRLEKFFWILHPSWIGTEQKFLEVLYLIVGAGLLALSCFLVGFQIFLMDRRKTYDDDDD
;
A
#
# COMPACT_ATOMS: atom_id res chain seq x y z
N MET A 1 -5.05 -5.68 -15.06
CA MET A 1 -4.33 -5.70 -13.77
C MET A 1 -4.71 -6.98 -13.06
N HIS A 2 -3.80 -7.95 -13.04
CA HIS A 2 -4.14 -9.34 -12.70
C HIS A 2 -4.57 -9.46 -11.23
N ARG A 3 -5.74 -10.05 -11.00
CA ARG A 3 -6.29 -10.51 -9.71
C ARG A 3 -5.29 -11.34 -8.88
N SER A 4 -4.20 -11.79 -9.50
CA SER A 4 -3.14 -12.65 -8.98
C SER A 4 -2.21 -12.00 -7.94
N LEU A 5 -1.88 -10.71 -8.02
CA LEU A 5 -0.88 -10.13 -7.11
C LEU A 5 -1.46 -9.85 -5.71
N ASN A 6 -2.65 -9.25 -5.62
CA ASN A 6 -3.25 -8.84 -4.33
C ASN A 6 -3.57 -10.01 -3.37
N GLN A 7 -3.45 -11.27 -3.83
CA GLN A 7 -3.58 -12.49 -3.03
C GLN A 7 -2.33 -13.40 -3.12
N ALA A 8 -1.21 -12.89 -3.64
CA ALA A 8 0.05 -13.62 -3.79
C ALA A 8 0.84 -13.72 -2.49
N TYR A 9 0.17 -13.92 -1.35
CA TYR A 9 0.78 -14.23 -0.06
C TYR A 9 -0.07 -15.23 0.71
N CYS A 10 0.53 -15.95 1.66
CA CYS A 10 -0.16 -16.97 2.43
C CYS A 10 -0.93 -16.36 3.61
N LYS A 11 -2.24 -16.18 3.47
CA LYS A 11 -3.08 -15.63 4.55
C LYS A 11 -3.10 -16.52 5.79
N LYS A 12 -3.05 -17.85 5.61
CA LYS A 12 -3.05 -18.81 6.73
C LYS A 12 -1.84 -18.63 7.64
N GLN A 13 -0.65 -18.53 7.05
CA GLN A 13 0.58 -18.21 7.77
C GLN A 13 0.48 -16.86 8.51
N LEU A 14 -0.03 -15.82 7.86
CA LEU A 14 -0.06 -14.48 8.46
C LEU A 14 -1.10 -14.30 9.58
N VAL A 15 -2.19 -15.07 9.55
CA VAL A 15 -3.31 -14.95 10.51
C VAL A 15 -3.25 -16.01 11.61
N PHE A 16 -2.75 -17.21 11.28
CA PHE A 16 -2.72 -18.35 12.20
C PHE A 16 -1.31 -18.87 12.49
N GLY A 17 -0.27 -18.33 11.87
CA GLY A 17 1.11 -18.80 12.07
C GLY A 17 1.47 -20.07 11.27
N ASP A 18 0.49 -20.72 10.64
CA ASP A 18 0.71 -22.00 9.95
C ASP A 18 1.19 -21.82 8.50
N SER A 19 2.46 -22.18 8.26
CA SER A 19 3.09 -22.17 6.93
C SER A 19 2.73 -23.38 6.07
N SER A 20 2.28 -24.48 6.68
CA SER A 20 1.93 -25.72 5.97
C SER A 20 0.56 -25.65 5.29
N GLU A 21 -0.38 -24.90 5.87
CA GLU A 21 -1.73 -24.66 5.33
C GLU A 21 -1.77 -23.67 4.14
N CYS A 22 -0.62 -23.29 3.61
CA CYS A 22 -0.55 -22.46 2.42
C CYS A 22 -1.03 -23.23 1.18
N ASP A 23 -1.72 -22.52 0.28
CA ASP A 23 -2.21 -23.08 -1.00
C ASP A 23 -1.08 -23.78 -1.77
N THR A 24 -1.36 -24.94 -2.37
CA THR A 24 -0.45 -25.72 -3.22
C THR A 24 0.25 -24.86 -4.28
N PHE A 25 -0.45 -23.88 -4.87
CA PHE A 25 0.15 -22.93 -5.81
C PHE A 25 1.23 -22.06 -5.15
N LYS A 26 1.01 -21.62 -3.92
CA LYS A 26 1.97 -20.77 -3.18
C LYS A 26 3.16 -21.59 -2.71
N ASN A 27 2.92 -22.80 -2.20
CA ASN A 27 3.99 -23.69 -1.78
C ASN A 27 4.88 -24.09 -2.96
N SER A 28 4.30 -24.43 -4.11
CA SER A 28 5.12 -24.81 -5.29
C SER A 28 5.94 -23.68 -5.91
N ARG A 29 5.58 -22.41 -5.68
CA ARG A 29 6.19 -21.21 -6.31
C ARG A 29 7.05 -20.38 -5.36
N TYR A 30 6.68 -20.33 -4.07
CA TYR A 30 7.22 -19.40 -3.07
C TYR A 30 7.55 -20.11 -1.75
N SER A 31 7.80 -21.43 -1.76
CA SER A 31 8.37 -22.16 -0.63
C SER A 31 9.68 -22.85 -1.01
N CYS A 32 10.36 -23.39 0.00
CA CYS A 32 11.58 -24.18 -0.17
C CYS A 32 11.30 -25.68 -0.32
N GLU A 33 10.05 -26.11 -0.11
CA GLU A 33 9.62 -27.50 -0.29
C GLU A 33 9.37 -27.79 -1.78
N ASN A 34 10.17 -28.70 -2.36
CA ASN A 34 10.11 -29.13 -3.77
C ASN A 34 10.07 -27.95 -4.77
N PRO A 35 11.18 -27.19 -4.91
CA PRO A 35 11.24 -26.08 -5.85
C PRO A 35 11.00 -26.58 -7.28
N THR A 36 9.83 -26.26 -7.83
CA THR A 36 9.55 -26.56 -9.23
C THR A 36 10.61 -25.86 -10.09
N LYS A 37 11.27 -26.61 -10.99
CA LYS A 37 12.18 -26.03 -11.97
C LYS A 37 11.37 -25.11 -12.89
N ILE A 38 11.42 -23.81 -12.59
CA ILE A 38 11.22 -22.68 -13.50
C ILE A 38 9.74 -22.40 -13.87
N SER A 39 9.23 -21.24 -13.41
CA SER A 39 8.54 -20.32 -14.33
C SER A 39 9.52 -19.23 -14.72
N SER A 40 9.69 -19.04 -16.02
CA SER A 40 10.68 -18.23 -16.74
C SER A 40 10.66 -16.71 -16.50
N GLY A 41 10.19 -16.21 -15.35
CA GLY A 41 10.04 -14.77 -15.12
C GLY A 41 10.23 -14.28 -13.69
N ILE A 42 10.63 -15.15 -12.75
CA ILE A 42 10.85 -14.75 -11.36
C ILE A 42 12.21 -15.33 -10.92
N PRO A 43 13.11 -14.53 -10.30
CA PRO A 43 14.43 -15.00 -9.89
C PRO A 43 14.34 -16.26 -9.03
N LEU A 44 15.39 -17.07 -9.13
CA LEU A 44 15.45 -18.44 -8.62
C LEU A 44 15.30 -18.48 -7.08
N PHE A 45 14.06 -18.51 -6.57
CA PHE A 45 13.79 -18.55 -5.13
C PHE A 45 14.44 -19.74 -4.43
N SER A 46 14.59 -20.85 -5.17
CA SER A 46 15.19 -22.09 -4.70
C SER A 46 16.68 -22.00 -4.34
N LYS A 47 17.41 -20.97 -4.80
CA LYS A 47 18.85 -20.81 -4.49
C LYS A 47 19.12 -20.39 -3.04
N PHE A 48 18.11 -19.89 -2.34
CA PHE A 48 18.25 -19.32 -1.00
C PHE A 48 17.69 -20.23 0.09
N CYS A 49 17.23 -21.42 -0.29
CA CYS A 49 16.73 -22.42 0.63
C CYS A 49 17.89 -23.11 1.34
N VAL A 50 17.79 -23.20 2.67
CA VAL A 50 18.73 -23.92 3.52
C VAL A 50 18.13 -25.29 3.83
N ASP A 51 18.97 -26.33 3.94
CA ASP A 51 18.54 -27.66 4.35
C ASP A 51 17.83 -27.59 5.71
N ASN A 52 16.68 -28.27 5.85
CA ASN A 52 15.78 -28.22 7.02
C ASN A 52 15.01 -26.91 7.26
N GLN A 53 14.85 -26.05 6.24
CA GLN A 53 13.95 -24.89 6.29
C GLN A 53 12.93 -24.92 5.14
N PRO A 54 11.74 -25.51 5.34
CA PRO A 54 10.81 -25.79 4.24
C PRO A 54 10.08 -24.55 3.70
N PHE A 55 9.95 -23.47 4.48
CA PHE A 55 9.12 -22.32 4.11
C PHE A 55 9.84 -20.97 4.29
N PHE A 56 9.43 -19.99 3.48
CA PHE A 56 9.76 -18.59 3.75
C PHE A 56 8.80 -18.01 4.79
N ALA A 57 9.27 -17.15 5.67
CA ALA A 57 8.42 -16.36 6.56
C ALA A 57 8.63 -14.88 6.27
N PRO A 58 7.70 -14.21 5.56
CA PRO A 58 6.41 -14.69 5.01
C PRO A 58 6.49 -15.35 3.62
N VAL A 59 5.59 -16.31 3.34
CA VAL A 59 5.37 -16.93 2.02
C VAL A 59 4.58 -16.00 1.11
N GLY A 60 5.14 -15.70 -0.06
CA GLY A 60 4.42 -15.01 -1.14
C GLY A 60 5.26 -14.09 -1.99
N GLY A 61 4.81 -13.85 -3.22
CA GLY A 61 5.44 -12.91 -4.15
C GLY A 61 5.41 -11.47 -3.63
N ILE A 62 4.25 -10.96 -3.19
CA ILE A 62 4.15 -9.59 -2.63
C ILE A 62 5.02 -9.46 -1.39
N ALA A 63 5.00 -10.46 -0.52
CA ALA A 63 5.75 -10.44 0.73
C ALA A 63 7.27 -10.42 0.44
N SER A 64 7.72 -11.18 -0.55
CA SER A 64 9.12 -11.19 -0.97
C SER A 64 9.62 -9.84 -1.47
N ILE A 65 8.79 -9.08 -2.18
CA ILE A 65 9.16 -7.76 -2.74
C ILE A 65 8.82 -6.59 -1.81
N MET A 66 8.71 -6.83 -0.50
CA MET A 66 8.42 -5.77 0.49
C MET A 66 9.41 -4.61 0.40
N PHE A 67 8.85 -3.40 0.41
CA PHE A 67 9.63 -2.18 0.57
C PHE A 67 10.26 -2.11 1.97
N ASN A 68 11.59 -2.04 2.03
CA ASN A 68 12.37 -2.10 3.27
C ASN A 68 13.43 -0.99 3.39
N ASP A 69 13.31 0.10 2.62
CA ASP A 69 14.15 1.28 2.84
C ASP A 69 13.79 1.95 4.18
N TYR A 70 14.80 2.53 4.84
CA TYR A 70 14.61 3.33 6.04
C TYR A 70 14.82 4.80 5.73
N PHE A 71 13.91 5.64 6.20
CA PHE A 71 14.01 7.09 6.08
C PHE A 71 14.38 7.68 7.43
N LYS A 72 15.10 8.80 7.45
CA LYS A 72 15.35 9.64 8.64
C LYS A 72 15.34 11.10 8.23
N LEU A 73 14.46 11.89 8.85
CA LEU A 73 14.33 13.32 8.57
C LEU A 73 15.00 14.12 9.70
N THR A 74 15.75 15.16 9.33
CA THR A 74 16.43 16.03 10.29
C THR A 74 16.26 17.50 9.95
N LEU A 75 16.25 18.35 10.98
CA LEU A 75 16.26 19.81 10.89
C LEU A 75 17.36 20.33 11.80
N ASN A 76 18.36 21.03 11.25
CA ASN A 76 19.52 21.51 12.03
C ASN A 76 20.14 20.41 12.90
N ASP A 77 20.30 19.20 12.34
CA ASP A 77 20.83 17.99 12.98
C ASP A 77 19.96 17.40 14.12
N GLU A 78 18.82 18.02 14.44
CA GLU A 78 17.79 17.42 15.29
C GLU A 78 16.95 16.42 14.49
N VAL A 79 16.75 15.22 15.05
CA VAL A 79 15.95 14.17 14.41
C VAL A 79 14.47 14.45 14.59
N ILE A 80 13.74 14.51 13.48
CA ILE A 80 12.29 14.61 13.50
C ILE A 80 11.72 13.23 13.81
N SER A 81 11.01 13.14 14.93
CA SER A 81 10.33 11.94 15.38
C SER A 81 9.02 11.77 14.63
N TRP A 82 8.77 10.53 14.21
CA TRP A 82 7.50 10.08 13.67
C TRP A 82 7.03 8.85 14.44
N THR A 83 5.72 8.62 14.43
CA THR A 83 5.04 7.51 15.10
C THR A 83 4.52 6.51 14.07
N GLU A 84 4.40 5.26 14.52
CA GLU A 84 3.69 4.20 13.80
C GLU A 84 2.20 4.15 14.16
N GLU A 85 1.83 4.77 15.27
CA GLU A 85 0.45 4.87 15.74
C GLU A 85 -0.41 5.60 14.70
N GLY A 86 -1.59 5.06 14.42
CA GLY A 86 -2.51 5.60 13.42
C GLY A 86 -2.13 5.31 11.95
N VAL A 87 -0.97 4.69 11.67
CA VAL A 87 -0.64 4.25 10.29
C VAL A 87 -1.57 3.11 9.83
N ILE A 88 -1.94 2.24 10.77
CA ILE A 88 -2.89 1.14 10.60
C ILE A 88 -3.83 1.12 11.81
N VAL A 89 -5.08 0.70 11.58
CA VAL A 89 -6.07 0.48 12.64
C VAL A 89 -5.66 -0.72 13.50
N ASP A 90 -5.63 -0.57 14.82
CA ASP A 90 -5.18 -1.64 15.74
C ASP A 90 -5.95 -2.94 15.56
N LYS A 91 -7.26 -2.88 15.38
CA LYS A 91 -8.10 -4.06 15.07
C LYS A 91 -7.59 -4.84 13.85
N LEU A 92 -7.09 -4.16 12.82
CA LEU A 92 -6.50 -4.84 11.66
C LEU A 92 -5.15 -5.47 12.05
N ARG A 93 -4.31 -4.77 12.81
CA ARG A 93 -3.03 -5.30 13.30
C ARG A 93 -3.22 -6.57 14.13
N GLU A 94 -4.24 -6.61 14.98
CA GLU A 94 -4.58 -7.75 15.82
C GLU A 94 -5.05 -8.99 15.05
N THR A 95 -5.54 -8.83 13.81
CA THR A 95 -5.88 -9.98 12.95
C THR A 95 -4.67 -10.78 12.48
N PHE A 96 -3.47 -10.21 12.59
CA PHE A 96 -2.23 -10.92 12.26
C PHE A 96 -1.75 -11.70 13.47
N PHE A 97 -1.21 -12.88 13.18
CA PHE A 97 -0.68 -13.79 14.17
C PHE A 97 0.48 -13.15 14.93
N GLN A 98 0.49 -13.38 16.23
CA GLN A 98 1.58 -13.02 17.13
C GLN A 98 1.82 -14.25 18.01
N PRO A 99 3.04 -14.81 18.03
CA PRO A 99 3.35 -15.89 18.96
C PRO A 99 3.39 -15.37 20.40
N ASP A 100 3.13 -16.27 21.35
CA ASP A 100 3.13 -15.98 22.79
C ASP A 100 4.54 -16.03 23.41
N ASP A 101 5.57 -16.32 22.61
CA ASP A 101 6.97 -16.39 23.04
C ASP A 101 7.56 -15.00 23.36
N ASP A 102 8.36 -14.92 24.43
CA ASP A 102 9.08 -13.70 24.84
C ASP A 102 10.02 -13.18 23.74
N HIS A 103 10.65 -14.11 23.01
CA HIS A 103 11.50 -13.83 21.87
C HIS A 103 10.86 -14.37 20.60
N LEU A 104 10.43 -13.47 19.71
CA LEU A 104 9.72 -13.84 18.50
C LEU A 104 10.49 -14.81 17.62
N CYS A 105 11.82 -14.70 17.54
CA CYS A 105 12.60 -15.60 16.70
C CYS A 105 12.71 -17.03 17.25
N ASP A 106 12.39 -17.22 18.53
CA ASP A 106 12.33 -18.54 19.17
C ASP A 106 10.96 -19.20 18.99
N ALA A 107 9.96 -18.47 18.47
CA ALA A 107 8.64 -19.04 18.24
C ALA A 107 8.67 -20.13 17.16
N ARG A 108 7.94 -21.21 17.39
CA ARG A 108 7.90 -22.40 16.51
C ARG A 108 7.53 -22.06 15.06
N GLU A 109 6.71 -21.04 14.85
CA GLU A 109 6.23 -20.60 13.53
C GLU A 109 7.33 -19.91 12.71
N PHE A 110 8.34 -19.36 13.39
CA PHE A 110 9.50 -18.73 12.75
C PHE A 110 10.72 -19.65 12.78
N GLN A 111 10.77 -20.62 13.70
CA GLN A 111 11.75 -21.70 13.67
C GLN A 111 11.67 -22.44 12.33
N HIS A 112 12.83 -22.78 11.77
CA HIS A 112 12.93 -23.46 10.48
C HIS A 112 12.33 -22.70 9.28
N THR A 113 12.20 -21.38 9.37
CA THR A 113 11.81 -20.53 8.24
C THR A 113 12.95 -19.67 7.73
N VAL A 114 12.89 -19.33 6.44
CA VAL A 114 13.87 -18.46 5.78
C VAL A 114 13.26 -17.08 5.56
N LYS A 115 14.07 -16.01 5.68
CA LYS A 115 13.64 -14.68 5.23
C LYS A 115 13.48 -14.64 3.70
N PRO A 116 12.53 -13.88 3.15
CA PRO A 116 12.43 -13.72 1.71
C PRO A 116 13.66 -13.05 1.07
N ILE A 117 13.83 -13.23 -0.23
CA ILE A 117 14.96 -12.67 -0.98
C ILE A 117 14.94 -11.14 -0.94
N GLY A 118 16.10 -10.53 -0.70
CA GLY A 118 16.25 -9.07 -0.63
C GLY A 118 15.87 -8.48 0.73
N TRP A 119 15.41 -9.30 1.67
CA TRP A 119 15.20 -8.87 3.04
C TRP A 119 16.54 -8.82 3.80
N LYS A 120 16.78 -7.70 4.50
CA LYS A 120 17.95 -7.54 5.38
C LYS A 120 17.79 -8.38 6.64
N GLN A 121 16.60 -8.34 7.24
CA GLN A 121 16.26 -8.96 8.52
C GLN A 121 15.14 -9.98 8.36
N HIS A 122 15.06 -10.95 9.27
CA HIS A 122 13.94 -11.89 9.32
C HIS A 122 12.69 -11.19 9.86
N ILE A 123 11.50 -11.69 9.51
CA ILE A 123 10.23 -11.08 9.98
C ILE A 123 10.14 -11.09 11.52
N CYS A 124 10.68 -12.12 12.18
CA CYS A 124 10.71 -12.21 13.64
C CYS A 124 11.54 -11.08 14.29
N GLU A 125 12.63 -10.66 13.65
CA GLU A 125 13.50 -9.56 14.11
C GLU A 125 12.81 -8.20 13.95
N MET A 126 11.86 -8.11 13.02
CA MET A 126 11.10 -6.88 12.73
C MET A 126 9.82 -6.75 13.55
N GLY A 127 9.57 -7.63 14.53
CA GLY A 127 8.35 -7.60 15.34
C GLY A 127 7.24 -8.53 14.84
N GLY A 128 7.56 -9.51 13.99
CA GLY A 128 6.65 -10.55 13.53
C GLY A 128 5.63 -10.07 12.48
N TYR A 129 4.57 -10.85 12.27
CA TYR A 129 3.55 -10.53 11.27
C TYR A 129 2.72 -9.29 11.61
N ARG A 130 2.78 -8.81 12.86
CA ARG A 130 2.15 -7.56 13.30
C ARG A 130 2.94 -6.29 12.97
N ASN A 131 4.09 -6.41 12.31
CA ASN A 131 4.87 -5.25 11.89
C ASN A 131 4.02 -4.29 11.01
N ILE A 132 3.95 -3.02 11.40
CA ILE A 132 3.07 -2.04 10.78
C ILE A 132 3.46 -1.77 9.33
N SER A 133 4.75 -1.63 9.03
CA SER A 133 5.22 -1.43 7.65
C SER A 133 4.91 -2.63 6.76
N PHE A 134 5.04 -3.84 7.30
CA PHE A 134 4.73 -5.07 6.59
C PHE A 134 3.23 -5.18 6.27
N ILE A 135 2.35 -4.96 7.24
CA ILE A 135 0.90 -4.99 7.00
C ILE A 135 0.51 -3.90 5.98
N LYS A 136 1.08 -2.69 6.11
CA LYS A 136 0.83 -1.61 5.15
C LYS A 136 1.25 -1.98 3.74
N TRP A 137 2.36 -2.72 3.62
CA TRP A 137 2.83 -3.23 2.34
C TRP A 137 1.83 -4.21 1.70
N LEU A 138 1.24 -5.10 2.50
CA LEU A 138 0.26 -6.09 2.03
C LEU A 138 -1.08 -5.48 1.57
N GLU A 139 -1.39 -4.25 1.95
CA GLU A 139 -2.59 -3.57 1.48
C GLU A 139 -2.61 -3.50 -0.06
N PRO A 140 -3.71 -3.92 -0.72
CA PRO A 140 -3.78 -3.96 -2.17
C PRO A 140 -3.68 -2.55 -2.76
N SER A 141 -2.97 -2.42 -3.88
CA SER A 141 -2.87 -1.18 -4.63
C SER A 141 -3.39 -1.40 -6.05
N THR A 142 -4.27 -0.50 -6.51
CA THR A 142 -4.93 -0.58 -7.82
C THR A 142 -4.23 0.23 -8.90
N ASN A 143 -3.18 0.98 -8.56
CA ASN A 143 -2.40 1.77 -9.51
C ASN A 143 -0.96 1.24 -9.60
N LYS A 144 -0.34 1.33 -10.77
CA LYS A 144 1.09 1.05 -10.98
C LYS A 144 1.95 2.05 -10.20
N ASN A 145 1.53 3.31 -10.19
CA ASN A 145 2.12 4.37 -9.37
C ASN A 145 1.28 4.50 -8.10
N PHE A 146 1.67 3.77 -7.05
CA PHE A 146 0.95 3.78 -5.77
C PHE A 146 1.77 4.49 -4.69
N LYS A 147 1.07 5.00 -3.68
CA LYS A 147 1.64 5.60 -2.47
C LYS A 147 1.21 4.75 -1.29
N LYS A 148 2.13 4.43 -0.39
CA LYS A 148 1.84 3.78 0.89
C LYS A 148 2.30 4.71 2.02
N LEU A 149 1.46 4.85 3.04
CA LEU A 149 1.79 5.66 4.20
C LEU A 149 2.93 5.00 4.97
N TYR A 150 4.04 5.71 5.15
CA TYR A 150 5.18 5.21 5.91
C TYR A 150 4.99 5.46 7.40
N ARG A 151 4.98 6.73 7.81
CA ARG A 151 4.84 7.14 9.22
C ARG A 151 4.08 8.46 9.33
N ILE A 152 3.61 8.76 10.53
CA ILE A 152 2.92 10.01 10.88
C ILE A 152 3.86 10.85 11.76
N LEU A 153 3.88 12.17 11.59
CA LEU A 153 4.67 13.05 12.46
C LEU A 153 4.21 12.90 13.92
N ASP A 154 5.15 12.75 14.85
CA ASP A 154 4.84 12.68 16.27
C ASP A 154 4.57 14.10 16.80
N VAL A 155 3.29 14.46 16.84
CA VAL A 155 2.84 15.80 17.26
C VAL A 155 3.07 16.09 18.74
N SER A 156 3.25 15.04 19.56
CA SER A 156 3.56 15.20 20.99
C SER A 156 4.98 15.75 21.19
N LYS A 157 5.89 15.45 20.26
CA LYS A 157 7.29 15.90 20.28
C LYS A 157 7.53 17.11 19.37
N HIS A 158 6.80 17.21 18.27
CA HIS A 158 6.97 18.26 17.29
C HIS A 158 5.64 18.92 16.94
N ASN A 159 5.48 20.22 17.21
CA ASN A 159 4.31 20.98 16.79
C ASN A 159 4.38 21.31 15.28
N GLY A 160 4.22 20.29 14.45
CA GLY A 160 4.34 20.37 12.99
C GLY A 160 5.80 20.48 12.49
N LEU A 161 5.94 20.59 11.17
CA LEU A 161 7.21 20.87 10.52
C LEU A 161 7.39 22.39 10.38
N LYS A 162 8.33 22.95 11.14
CA LYS A 162 8.69 24.37 11.09
C LYS A 162 9.33 24.73 9.74
N LYS A 163 9.27 26.00 9.36
CA LYS A 163 9.98 26.48 8.18
C LYS A 163 11.49 26.30 8.37
N GLY A 164 12.15 25.60 7.46
CA GLY A 164 13.59 25.40 7.48
C GLY A 164 14.07 24.44 6.41
N VAL A 165 15.38 24.21 6.38
CA VAL A 165 16.02 23.27 5.45
C VAL A 165 16.12 21.91 6.11
N TYR A 166 15.32 20.96 5.62
CA TYR A 166 15.34 19.59 6.10
C TYR A 166 16.32 18.75 5.30
N ARG A 167 16.97 17.80 5.98
CA ARG A 167 17.78 16.76 5.33
C ARG A 167 17.11 15.39 5.54
N LEU A 168 16.81 14.73 4.43
CA LEU A 168 16.31 13.37 4.39
C LEU A 168 17.48 12.42 4.14
N TYR A 169 17.74 11.55 5.10
CA TYR A 169 18.66 10.43 4.96
C TYR A 169 17.85 9.17 4.63
N THR A 170 18.34 8.39 3.68
CA THR A 170 17.68 7.16 3.24
C THR A 170 18.68 6.01 3.23
N ASP A 171 18.38 4.93 3.94
CA ASP A 171 19.09 3.65 3.80
C ASP A 171 18.42 2.87 2.65
N ASN A 172 19.05 2.90 1.47
CA ASN A 172 18.54 2.33 0.23
C ASN A 172 18.82 0.81 0.16
N VAL A 173 18.06 0.03 0.92
CA VAL A 173 18.18 -1.43 0.99
C VAL A 173 17.36 -2.12 -0.11
N TYR A 174 16.22 -1.55 -0.46
CA TYR A 174 15.29 -2.11 -1.42
C TYR A 174 15.90 -2.07 -2.82
N ASN A 175 16.41 -3.21 -3.28
CA ASN A 175 16.98 -3.36 -4.59
C ASN A 175 16.05 -4.19 -5.51
N PRO A 176 15.28 -3.53 -6.38
CA PRO A 176 14.40 -4.25 -7.28
C PRO A 176 15.13 -4.90 -8.47
N HIS A 177 16.42 -4.60 -8.70
CA HIS A 177 17.22 -5.19 -9.79
C HIS A 177 17.48 -6.69 -9.61
N VAL A 178 17.10 -7.28 -8.48
CA VAL A 178 17.14 -8.74 -8.27
C VAL A 178 16.20 -9.47 -9.25
N VAL A 179 15.22 -8.77 -9.83
CA VAL A 179 14.44 -9.26 -10.97
C VAL A 179 14.98 -8.60 -12.25
N PRO A 180 15.70 -9.33 -13.12
CA PRO A 180 16.20 -8.79 -14.38
C PRO A 180 15.03 -8.59 -15.35
N LEU A 181 14.34 -7.47 -15.21
CA LEU A 181 13.36 -6.99 -16.17
C LEU A 181 14.02 -5.84 -16.92
N GLU A 182 14.57 -6.15 -18.10
CA GLU A 182 15.35 -5.22 -18.95
C GLU A 182 14.59 -3.93 -19.34
N ASN A 183 13.28 -3.83 -19.04
CA ASN A 183 12.41 -2.79 -19.58
C ASN A 183 11.70 -1.88 -18.55
N TYR A 184 11.87 -2.09 -17.23
CA TYR A 184 11.15 -1.28 -16.22
C TYR A 184 12.10 -0.51 -15.31
N ARG A 185 12.15 0.82 -15.49
CA ARG A 185 12.78 1.74 -14.54
C ARG A 185 11.87 1.91 -13.32
N LEU A 186 12.38 1.60 -12.15
CA LEU A 186 11.67 1.79 -10.88
C LEU A 186 12.18 3.05 -10.21
N GLU A 187 11.26 3.98 -9.98
CA GLU A 187 11.53 5.24 -9.31
C GLU A 187 10.87 5.24 -7.94
N LYS A 188 11.59 5.74 -6.93
CA LYS A 188 11.11 5.84 -5.56
C LYS A 188 10.97 7.31 -5.20
N PHE A 189 9.85 7.65 -4.55
CA PHE A 189 9.58 9.01 -4.13
C PHE A 189 9.18 9.04 -2.66
N PHE A 190 9.71 9.99 -1.91
CA PHE A 190 9.30 10.30 -0.55
C PHE A 190 8.42 11.55 -0.55
N TRP A 191 7.22 11.43 -0.01
CA TRP A 191 6.24 12.51 0.04
C TRP A 191 5.94 12.87 1.49
N ILE A 192 6.03 14.15 1.82
CA ILE A 192 5.52 14.69 3.07
C ILE A 192 4.18 15.36 2.73
N LEU A 193 3.13 14.94 3.40
CA LEU A 193 1.77 15.40 3.15
C LEU A 193 1.17 15.92 4.46
N HIS A 194 0.45 17.03 4.37
CA HIS A 194 -0.39 17.49 5.47
C HIS A 194 -1.78 16.85 5.32
N PRO A 195 -2.30 16.13 6.33
CA PRO A 195 -3.62 15.54 6.24
C PRO A 195 -4.68 16.64 6.21
N SER A 196 -5.66 16.52 5.31
CA SER A 196 -6.90 17.30 5.35
C SER A 196 -8.07 16.38 5.66
N TRP A 197 -9.21 16.93 6.08
CA TRP A 197 -10.44 16.15 6.31
C TRP A 197 -10.80 15.29 5.09
N ILE A 198 -10.67 15.86 3.89
CA ILE A 198 -11.02 15.21 2.62
C ILE A 198 -9.90 14.27 2.14
N GLY A 199 -8.81 14.17 2.89
CA GLY A 199 -7.65 13.33 2.60
C GLY A 199 -6.50 14.13 1.99
N THR A 200 -5.82 13.55 1.02
CA THR A 200 -4.75 14.25 0.28
C THR A 200 -5.36 15.24 -0.71
N GLU A 201 -4.70 16.37 -0.97
CA GLU A 201 -5.15 17.39 -1.91
C GLU A 201 -5.46 16.77 -3.30
N GLN A 202 -6.76 16.61 -3.60
CA GLN A 202 -7.26 16.07 -4.86
C GLN A 202 -8.29 17.04 -5.44
N LYS A 203 -7.86 17.86 -6.40
CA LYS A 203 -8.73 18.83 -7.08
C LYS A 203 -9.80 18.20 -7.96
N PHE A 204 -9.72 16.88 -8.21
CA PHE A 204 -10.67 16.17 -9.05
C PHE A 204 -12.10 16.31 -8.55
N LEU A 205 -12.32 16.12 -7.24
CA LEU A 205 -13.66 16.14 -6.68
C LEU A 205 -14.27 17.55 -6.75
N GLU A 206 -13.50 18.57 -6.39
CA GLU A 206 -13.90 19.98 -6.48
C GLU A 206 -14.29 20.38 -7.92
N VAL A 207 -13.42 20.08 -8.89
CA VAL A 207 -13.67 20.38 -10.30
C VAL A 207 -14.88 19.61 -10.82
N LEU A 208 -15.06 18.35 -10.41
CA LEU A 208 -16.22 17.56 -10.80
C LEU A 208 -17.53 18.18 -10.31
N TYR A 209 -17.59 18.60 -9.04
CA TYR A 209 -18.77 19.27 -8.50
C TYR A 209 -19.06 20.59 -9.22
N LEU A 210 -18.03 21.37 -9.58
CA LEU A 210 -18.20 22.59 -10.36
C LEU A 210 -18.77 22.33 -11.76
N ILE A 211 -18.24 21.33 -12.47
CA ILE A 211 -18.70 20.97 -13.82
C ILE A 211 -20.14 20.47 -13.79
N VAL A 212 -20.45 19.53 -12.88
CA VAL A 212 -21.81 18.96 -12.76
C VAL A 212 -22.80 20.03 -12.32
N GLY A 213 -22.44 20.88 -11.35
CA GLY A 213 -23.27 21.99 -10.90
C GLY A 213 -23.54 23.01 -12.00
N ALA A 214 -22.51 23.42 -12.75
CA ALA A 214 -22.66 24.32 -13.88
C ALA A 214 -23.53 23.71 -15.00
N GLY A 215 -23.35 22.41 -15.28
CA GLY A 215 -24.18 21.69 -16.25
C GLY A 215 -25.65 21.65 -15.87
N LEU A 216 -25.96 21.37 -14.60
CA LEU A 216 -27.35 21.37 -14.09
C LEU A 216 -27.97 22.77 -14.11
N LEU A 217 -27.20 23.80 -13.78
CA LEU A 217 -27.66 25.19 -13.84
C LEU A 217 -27.98 25.60 -15.28
N ALA A 218 -27.10 25.29 -16.24
CA ALA A 218 -27.33 25.57 -17.65
C ALA A 218 -28.58 24.86 -18.19
N LEU A 219 -28.77 23.58 -17.82
CA LEU A 219 -29.96 22.82 -18.17
C LEU A 219 -31.24 23.42 -17.56
N SER A 220 -31.18 23.86 -16.30
CA SER A 220 -32.30 24.54 -15.65
C SER A 220 -32.67 25.84 -16.36
N CYS A 221 -31.69 26.69 -16.68
CA CYS A 221 -31.92 27.92 -17.43
C CYS A 221 -32.52 27.64 -18.82
N PHE A 222 -32.03 26.60 -19.51
CA PHE A 222 -32.57 26.19 -20.80
C PHE A 222 -34.04 25.76 -20.69
N LEU A 223 -34.39 24.92 -19.71
CA LEU A 223 -35.76 24.45 -19.52
C LEU A 223 -36.72 25.59 -19.14
N VAL A 224 -36.30 26.51 -18.27
CA VAL A 224 -37.11 27.69 -17.91
C VAL A 224 -37.29 28.61 -19.11
N GLY A 225 -36.22 28.89 -19.86
CA GLY A 225 -36.30 29.69 -21.09
C GLY A 225 -37.20 29.04 -22.14
N PHE A 226 -37.12 27.72 -22.30
CA PHE A 226 -37.98 26.96 -23.20
C PHE A 226 -39.45 27.00 -22.76
N GLN A 227 -39.75 26.88 -21.47
CA GLN A 227 -41.10 27.04 -20.92
C GLN A 227 -41.67 28.44 -21.18
N ILE A 228 -40.87 29.49 -20.94
CA ILE A 228 -41.29 30.87 -21.22
C ILE A 228 -41.59 31.04 -22.71
N PHE A 229 -40.73 30.52 -23.60
CA PHE A 229 -40.96 30.55 -25.05
C PHE A 229 -42.25 29.83 -25.46
N LEU A 230 -42.54 28.65 -24.87
CA LEU A 230 -43.79 27.94 -25.13
C LEU A 230 -45.03 28.72 -24.64
N MET A 231 -44.94 29.37 -23.48
CA MET A 231 -46.04 30.20 -22.96
C MET A 231 -46.28 31.43 -23.83
N ASP A 232 -45.23 32.08 -24.32
CA ASP A 232 -45.33 33.24 -25.21
C ASP A 232 -46.00 32.86 -26.53
N ARG A 233 -45.57 31.75 -27.15
CA ARG A 233 -46.23 31.23 -28.35
C ARG A 233 -47.68 30.85 -28.13
N ARG A 234 -48.08 30.38 -26.95
CA ARG A 234 -49.48 30.08 -26.65
C ARG A 234 -50.33 31.35 -26.65
N LYS A 235 -49.86 32.43 -26.02
CA LYS A 235 -50.59 33.70 -25.98
C LYS A 235 -50.84 34.29 -27.36
N THR A 236 -49.85 34.23 -28.26
CA THR A 236 -50.02 34.74 -29.63
C THR A 236 -51.11 34.00 -30.40
N TYR A 237 -51.32 32.70 -30.14
CA TYR A 237 -52.42 31.95 -30.75
C TYR A 237 -53.78 32.36 -30.19
N ASP A 238 -53.88 32.63 -28.87
CA ASP A 238 -55.14 33.03 -28.24
C ASP A 238 -55.56 34.47 -28.65
N ASP A 239 -54.61 35.36 -28.95
CA ASP A 239 -54.89 36.74 -29.40
C ASP A 239 -55.28 36.85 -30.89
N ASP A 240 -54.98 35.83 -31.72
CA ASP A 240 -55.34 35.81 -33.15
C ASP A 240 -56.76 35.26 -33.41
N ASP A 241 -57.41 34.68 -32.40
CA ASP A 241 -58.75 34.05 -32.48
C ASP A 241 -59.90 34.93 -31.93
N ASP A 242 -59.62 36.15 -31.44
CA ASP A 242 -60.61 37.19 -31.01
C ASP A 242 -60.77 38.32 -32.06
#